data_AF-H5TTG9-F1
#
_entry.id   AF-H5TTG9-F1
#
_cell.length_a   1.000
_cell.length_b   1.000
_cell.length_c   1.000
_cell.angle_alpha   90.00
_cell.angle_beta   90.00
_cell.angle_gamma   90.00
#
_symmetry.space_group_name_H-M   'P 1'
#
loop_
_entity.id
_entity.type
_entity.pdbx_description
1 polymer ?
#
loop_
_entity_poly.entity_id
_entity_poly.type
_entity_poly.pdbx_seq_one_letter_code
_entity_poly.pdbx_strand_id
1 'polypeptide(L)'
;MSSLIPPVPADLRLVVTDLDGTLLDDAKRIPDELWPLLDELGRRGIVFSPASGRQAATLLHQFGEAVPGLIVIAENGAVVARQGEILRTQPLATDTARAVLARARELQSQGADLGVVLCSPEIAYVERSDERFLEQIRPYYFANSVVDDLDAIDAELVKVAVYDFAGIEERTAPSISALTIDAEVVVSGQHWLDVMTRGVDKAEAVRAVQRRLGIRPAETMVFGDYLNDLGMLGTADWSYAVANAHQTILDAARFVAPSNSDNGVVRTVRAALDANS
;
A
#
# COMPACT_ATOMS: atom_id res chain seq x y z
N MET A 1 -4.78 23.26 20.83
CA MET A 1 -6.20 22.88 21.00
C MET A 1 -6.21 21.42 21.41
N SER A 2 -6.92 21.05 22.48
CA SER A 2 -7.03 19.64 22.88
C SER A 2 -7.61 18.86 21.70
N SER A 3 -6.80 18.06 21.01
CA SER A 3 -7.27 17.21 19.92
C SER A 3 -8.19 16.18 20.56
N LEU A 4 -9.50 16.38 20.43
CA LEU A 4 -10.49 15.43 20.90
C LEU A 4 -10.23 14.11 20.16
N ILE A 5 -10.04 13.05 20.94
CA ILE A 5 -9.93 11.70 20.41
C ILE A 5 -11.31 11.34 19.84
N PRO A 6 -11.40 10.87 18.58
CA PRO A 6 -12.69 10.51 17.98
C PRO A 6 -13.30 9.28 18.68
N PRO A 7 -14.60 8.99 18.45
CA PRO A 7 -15.23 7.75 18.91
C PRO A 7 -14.44 6.50 18.51
N VAL A 8 -14.46 5.46 19.35
CA VAL A 8 -13.68 4.22 19.18
C VAL A 8 -14.52 2.96 19.50
N PRO A 9 -14.20 1.81 18.89
CA PRO A 9 -14.89 0.54 19.16
C PRO A 9 -14.65 0.00 20.56
N ALA A 10 -15.68 -0.67 21.11
CA ALA A 10 -15.56 -1.43 22.36
C ALA A 10 -14.96 -2.84 22.16
N ASP A 11 -15.17 -3.44 20.99
CA ASP A 11 -14.74 -4.82 20.68
C ASP A 11 -13.74 -4.81 19.52
N LEU A 12 -12.66 -4.05 19.64
CA LEU A 12 -11.64 -3.94 18.60
C LEU A 12 -10.92 -5.29 18.37
N ARG A 13 -10.86 -5.76 17.12
CA ARG A 13 -10.15 -7.00 16.75
C ARG A 13 -9.22 -6.84 15.54
N LEU A 14 -9.42 -5.83 14.70
CA LEU A 14 -8.58 -5.55 13.54
C LEU A 14 -8.34 -4.04 13.38
N VAL A 15 -7.08 -3.67 13.17
CA VAL A 15 -6.66 -2.32 12.77
C VAL A 15 -6.00 -2.41 11.40
N VAL A 16 -6.54 -1.71 10.41
CA VAL A 16 -5.93 -1.55 9.09
C VAL A 16 -5.56 -0.10 8.89
N THR A 17 -4.36 0.18 8.40
CA THR A 17 -3.93 1.57 8.18
C THR A 17 -3.14 1.69 6.90
N ASP A 18 -3.39 2.75 6.13
CA ASP A 18 -2.40 3.22 5.17
C ASP A 18 -1.11 3.68 5.87
N LEU A 19 -0.02 3.77 5.11
CA LEU A 19 1.28 4.21 5.57
C LEU A 19 1.59 5.67 5.22
N ASP A 20 1.71 5.97 3.93
CA ASP A 20 2.32 7.21 3.44
C ASP A 20 1.29 8.35 3.51
N GLY A 21 1.44 9.26 4.46
CA GLY A 21 0.45 10.32 4.71
C GLY A 21 -0.57 9.97 5.80
N THR A 22 -0.58 8.72 6.26
CA THR A 22 -1.48 8.23 7.32
C THR A 22 -0.75 7.82 8.60
N LEU A 23 0.04 6.73 8.57
CA LEU A 23 0.78 6.23 9.74
C LEU A 23 2.16 6.86 9.89
N LEU A 24 2.85 7.07 8.77
CA LEU A 24 4.22 7.58 8.76
C LEU A 24 4.24 9.10 8.94
N ASP A 25 5.26 9.58 9.64
CA ASP A 25 5.50 11.02 9.76
C ASP A 25 5.89 11.65 8.41
N ASP A 26 6.04 12.97 8.38
CA ASP A 26 6.39 13.71 7.15
C ASP A 26 7.79 13.36 6.62
N ALA A 27 8.64 12.74 7.46
CA ALA A 27 9.93 12.18 7.08
C ALA A 27 9.86 10.71 6.65
N LYS A 28 8.64 10.16 6.47
CA LYS A 28 8.34 8.77 6.10
C LYS A 28 8.84 7.73 7.10
N ARG A 29 8.95 8.11 8.38
CA ARG A 29 9.38 7.22 9.47
C ARG A 29 8.17 6.67 10.21
N ILE A 30 8.33 5.44 10.71
CA ILE A 30 7.36 4.82 11.61
C ILE A 30 7.49 5.49 12.98
N PRO A 31 6.40 5.99 13.60
CA PRO A 31 6.46 6.58 14.94
C PRO A 31 6.94 5.59 16.00
N ASP A 32 7.86 6.02 16.87
CA ASP A 32 8.41 5.17 17.93
C ASP A 32 7.33 4.66 18.90
N GLU A 33 6.24 5.44 19.08
CA GLU A 33 5.11 5.06 19.94
C GLU A 33 4.26 3.92 19.36
N LEU A 34 4.45 3.58 18.08
CA LEU A 34 3.75 2.44 17.47
C LEU A 34 4.27 1.11 18.04
N TRP A 35 5.57 0.95 18.26
CA TRP A 35 6.15 -0.32 18.70
C TRP A 35 5.55 -0.87 20.01
N PRO A 36 5.50 -0.12 21.12
CA PRO A 36 4.84 -0.61 22.34
C PRO A 36 3.32 -0.78 22.17
N LEU A 37 2.69 -0.07 21.22
CA LEU A 37 1.28 -0.28 20.90
C LEU A 37 1.07 -1.64 20.22
N LEU A 38 1.93 -2.01 19.26
CA LEU A 38 1.87 -3.28 18.55
C LEU A 38 2.00 -4.48 19.51
N ASP A 39 2.91 -4.40 20.48
CA ASP A 39 3.04 -5.41 21.54
C ASP A 39 1.74 -5.60 22.34
N GLU A 40 1.06 -4.50 22.64
CA GLU A 40 -0.21 -4.53 23.36
C GLU A 40 -1.35 -5.11 22.52
N LEU A 41 -1.44 -4.71 21.24
CA LEU A 41 -2.39 -5.31 20.30
C LEU A 41 -2.19 -6.82 20.21
N GLY A 42 -0.94 -7.27 20.11
CA GLY A 42 -0.58 -8.69 20.09
C GLY A 42 -1.04 -9.43 21.36
N ARG A 43 -0.78 -8.87 22.56
CA ARG A 43 -1.23 -9.45 23.83
C ARG A 43 -2.76 -9.55 23.95
N ARG A 44 -3.49 -8.62 23.34
CA ARG A 44 -4.97 -8.59 23.32
C ARG A 44 -5.56 -9.39 22.16
N GLY A 45 -4.73 -10.01 21.30
CA GLY A 45 -5.18 -10.77 20.14
C GLY A 45 -5.79 -9.91 19.02
N ILE A 46 -5.45 -8.62 18.99
CA ILE A 46 -5.91 -7.66 17.99
C ILE A 46 -4.90 -7.66 16.84
N VAL A 47 -5.40 -7.84 15.61
CA VAL A 47 -4.54 -7.87 14.42
C VAL A 47 -4.26 -6.44 13.95
N PHE A 48 -2.98 -6.13 13.72
CA PHE A 48 -2.56 -4.92 13.03
C PHE A 48 -2.18 -5.27 11.59
N SER A 49 -2.66 -4.51 10.61
CA SER A 49 -2.48 -4.78 9.19
C SER A 49 -2.15 -3.50 8.41
N PRO A 50 -0.87 -3.23 8.08
CA PRO A 50 -0.55 -2.14 7.17
C PRO A 50 -1.08 -2.44 5.76
N ALA A 51 -1.64 -1.42 5.10
CA ALA A 51 -2.21 -1.50 3.77
C ALA A 51 -1.61 -0.42 2.84
N SER A 52 -0.74 -0.81 1.91
CA SER A 52 0.08 0.13 1.14
C SER A 52 0.27 -0.30 -0.32
N GLY A 53 0.69 0.64 -1.17
CA GLY A 53 1.20 0.35 -2.52
C GLY A 53 2.59 -0.31 -2.53
N ARG A 54 3.26 -0.38 -1.37
CA ARG A 54 4.57 -1.03 -1.20
C ARG A 54 4.50 -2.56 -1.40
N GLN A 55 5.64 -3.14 -1.74
CA GLN A 55 5.82 -4.58 -1.84
C GLN A 55 5.59 -5.28 -0.49
N ALA A 56 5.05 -6.50 -0.53
CA ALA A 56 4.82 -7.32 0.67
C ALA A 56 6.12 -7.53 1.47
N ALA A 57 7.23 -7.85 0.81
CA ALA A 57 8.53 -8.01 1.44
C ALA A 57 9.01 -6.73 2.14
N THR A 58 8.75 -5.55 1.56
CA THR A 58 9.05 -4.25 2.19
C THR A 58 8.27 -4.07 3.49
N LEU A 59 6.96 -4.33 3.47
CA LEU A 59 6.11 -4.22 4.67
C LEU A 59 6.52 -5.24 5.74
N LEU A 60 6.79 -6.49 5.34
CA LEU A 60 7.27 -7.53 6.24
C LEU A 60 8.65 -7.20 6.81
N HIS A 61 9.54 -6.58 6.06
CA HIS A 61 10.83 -6.13 6.58
C HIS A 61 10.66 -4.96 7.58
N GLN A 62 9.76 -4.02 7.28
CA GLN A 62 9.51 -2.84 8.13
C GLN A 62 8.84 -3.19 9.47
N PHE A 63 7.94 -4.18 9.50
CA PHE A 63 7.12 -4.48 10.68
C PHE A 63 7.31 -5.89 11.25
N GLY A 64 7.86 -6.83 10.47
CA GLY A 64 7.67 -8.27 10.67
C GLY A 64 8.34 -8.87 11.91
N GLU A 65 9.44 -8.31 12.40
CA GLU A 65 10.02 -8.75 13.68
C GLU A 65 9.20 -8.29 14.90
N ALA A 66 8.48 -7.17 14.76
CA ALA A 66 7.75 -6.55 15.85
C ALA A 66 6.30 -7.07 16.01
N VAL A 67 5.75 -7.74 14.99
CA VAL A 67 4.32 -8.11 14.97
C VAL A 67 4.14 -9.61 14.68
N PRO A 68 4.03 -10.44 15.73
CA PRO A 68 3.67 -11.84 15.59
C PRO A 68 2.33 -12.00 14.84
N GLY A 69 2.33 -12.78 13.77
CA GLY A 69 1.14 -13.04 12.96
C GLY A 69 0.73 -11.89 12.04
N LEU A 70 1.59 -10.88 11.82
CA LEU A 70 1.38 -9.75 10.92
C LEU A 70 0.80 -10.19 9.58
N ILE A 71 -0.34 -9.58 9.24
CA ILE A 71 -0.93 -9.65 7.91
C ILE A 71 -0.67 -8.30 7.25
N VAL A 72 -0.16 -8.30 6.02
CA VAL A 72 0.06 -7.08 5.25
C VAL A 72 -0.81 -7.09 4.00
N ILE A 73 -1.33 -5.92 3.65
CA ILE A 73 -2.01 -5.67 2.38
C ILE A 73 -1.04 -4.85 1.54
N ALA A 74 -0.48 -5.46 0.51
CA ALA A 74 0.58 -4.92 -0.31
C ALA A 74 0.08 -4.66 -1.74
N GLU A 75 0.87 -3.90 -2.51
CA GLU A 75 0.59 -3.62 -3.92
C GLU A 75 -0.85 -3.09 -4.12
N ASN A 76 -1.29 -2.17 -3.24
CA ASN A 76 -2.63 -1.57 -3.22
C ASN A 76 -3.79 -2.59 -3.09
N GLY A 77 -3.52 -3.79 -2.56
CA GLY A 77 -4.52 -4.84 -2.40
C GLY A 77 -4.31 -6.04 -3.32
N ALA A 78 -3.38 -5.95 -4.28
CA ALA A 78 -3.07 -7.06 -5.16
C ALA A 78 -2.46 -8.25 -4.42
N VAL A 79 -1.80 -8.02 -3.28
CA VAL A 79 -1.17 -9.07 -2.48
C VAL A 79 -1.62 -8.96 -1.03
N VAL A 80 -2.04 -10.07 -0.45
CA VAL A 80 -2.19 -10.22 1.01
C VAL A 80 -1.21 -11.28 1.46
N ALA A 81 -0.34 -10.95 2.41
CA ALA A 81 0.67 -11.86 2.91
C ALA A 81 0.69 -11.91 4.44
N ARG A 82 1.18 -13.01 5.00
CA ARG A 82 1.33 -13.19 6.45
C ARG A 82 2.64 -13.89 6.77
N GLN A 83 3.52 -13.23 7.53
CA GLN A 83 4.82 -13.80 7.94
C GLN A 83 5.60 -14.46 6.78
N GLY A 84 5.56 -13.86 5.59
CA GLY A 84 6.21 -14.38 4.39
C GLY A 84 5.38 -15.37 3.55
N GLU A 85 4.23 -15.84 4.04
CA GLU A 85 3.29 -16.65 3.25
C GLU A 85 2.34 -15.75 2.45
N ILE A 86 2.23 -15.97 1.14
CA ILE A 86 1.24 -15.30 0.30
C ILE A 86 -0.14 -15.94 0.51
N LEU A 87 -1.08 -15.16 1.03
CA LEU A 87 -2.45 -15.62 1.34
C LEU A 87 -3.42 -15.41 0.17
N ARG A 88 -3.18 -14.38 -0.63
CA ARG A 88 -4.01 -13.99 -1.77
C ARG A 88 -3.20 -13.16 -2.75
N THR A 89 -3.41 -13.39 -4.04
CA THR A 89 -2.94 -12.52 -5.13
C THR A 89 -4.09 -12.12 -6.05
N GLN A 90 -3.93 -10.97 -6.72
CA GLN A 90 -4.69 -10.59 -7.90
C GLN A 90 -3.69 -10.42 -9.04
N PRO A 91 -3.51 -11.45 -9.88
CA PRO A 91 -2.48 -11.44 -10.91
C PRO A 91 -2.84 -10.44 -12.02
N LEU A 92 -1.80 -9.81 -12.56
CA LEU A 92 -1.79 -9.04 -13.79
C LEU A 92 -1.49 -9.97 -14.96
N ALA A 93 -2.29 -9.87 -16.02
CA ALA A 93 -2.09 -10.66 -17.22
C ALA A 93 -0.69 -10.42 -17.81
N THR A 94 0.04 -11.50 -18.09
CA THR A 94 1.40 -11.45 -18.66
C THR A 94 1.46 -10.61 -19.93
N ASP A 95 0.46 -10.73 -20.81
CA ASP A 95 0.38 -9.93 -22.05
C ASP A 95 0.24 -8.43 -21.77
N THR A 96 -0.44 -8.05 -20.69
CA THR A 96 -0.51 -6.65 -20.26
C THR A 96 0.84 -6.16 -19.78
N ALA A 97 1.52 -6.94 -18.94
CA ALA A 97 2.85 -6.58 -18.46
C ALA A 97 3.86 -6.44 -19.62
N ARG A 98 3.82 -7.36 -20.59
CA ARG A 98 4.64 -7.29 -21.82
C ARG A 98 4.30 -6.07 -22.67
N ALA A 99 3.02 -5.72 -22.82
CA ALA A 99 2.62 -4.53 -23.58
C ALA A 99 3.14 -3.23 -22.92
N VAL A 100 3.07 -3.13 -21.59
CA VAL A 100 3.60 -2.00 -20.82
C VAL A 100 5.13 -1.93 -20.96
N LEU A 101 5.82 -3.07 -20.81
CA LEU A 101 7.27 -3.15 -20.98
C LEU A 101 7.71 -2.74 -22.39
N ALA A 102 7.04 -3.26 -23.42
CA ALA A 102 7.31 -2.92 -24.81
C ALA A 102 7.13 -1.42 -25.07
N ARG A 103 6.07 -0.81 -24.53
CA ARG A 103 5.85 0.63 -24.65
C ARG A 103 6.89 1.45 -23.88
N ALA A 104 7.30 1.01 -22.70
CA ALA A 104 8.35 1.66 -21.94
C ALA A 104 9.70 1.64 -22.71
N ARG A 105 10.05 0.50 -23.33
CA ARG A 105 11.22 0.35 -24.20
C ARG A 105 11.14 1.24 -25.44
N GLU A 106 9.96 1.35 -26.06
CA GLU A 106 9.72 2.29 -27.17
C GLU A 106 10.00 3.73 -26.73
N LEU A 107 9.47 4.16 -25.59
CA LEU A 107 9.73 5.50 -25.04
C LEU A 107 11.22 5.71 -24.76
N GLN A 108 11.91 4.71 -24.19
CA GLN A 108 13.36 4.79 -23.96
C GLN A 108 14.13 4.99 -25.27
N SER A 109 13.75 4.27 -26.34
CA SER A 109 14.36 4.44 -27.67
C SER A 109 14.14 5.84 -28.25
N GLN A 110 13.10 6.54 -27.80
CA GLN A 110 12.78 7.94 -28.16
C GLN A 110 13.45 8.96 -27.21
N GLY A 111 14.34 8.50 -26.32
CA GLY A 111 15.09 9.35 -25.39
C GLY A 111 14.42 9.54 -24.03
N ALA A 112 13.42 8.73 -23.67
CA ALA A 112 12.89 8.72 -22.32
C ALA A 112 13.89 8.19 -21.31
N ASP A 113 14.12 8.95 -20.23
CA ASP A 113 14.91 8.51 -19.10
C ASP A 113 13.97 7.87 -18.06
N LEU A 114 13.63 6.59 -18.28
CA LEU A 114 12.72 5.84 -17.42
C LEU A 114 13.27 4.47 -17.01
N GLY A 115 12.65 3.85 -16.01
CA GLY A 115 12.89 2.48 -15.59
C GLY A 115 11.59 1.75 -15.28
N VAL A 116 11.61 0.43 -15.42
CA VAL A 116 10.44 -0.45 -15.22
C VAL A 116 10.72 -1.41 -14.08
N VAL A 117 9.71 -1.69 -13.26
CA VAL A 117 9.72 -2.69 -12.19
C VAL A 117 8.61 -3.70 -12.47
N LEU A 118 8.97 -4.95 -12.73
CA LEU A 118 8.01 -6.06 -12.78
C LEU A 118 7.84 -6.62 -11.36
N CYS A 119 6.62 -6.58 -10.84
CA CYS A 119 6.35 -6.98 -9.45
C CYS A 119 5.69 -8.36 -9.44
N SER A 120 6.38 -9.34 -8.86
CA SER A 120 5.76 -10.59 -8.41
C SER A 120 5.33 -10.47 -6.94
N PRO A 121 4.52 -11.40 -6.42
CA PRO A 121 4.09 -11.34 -5.02
C PRO A 121 5.23 -11.30 -3.99
N GLU A 122 6.37 -11.91 -4.31
CA GLU A 122 7.50 -12.09 -3.37
C GLU A 122 8.69 -11.18 -3.66
N ILE A 123 8.96 -10.89 -4.94
CA ILE A 123 10.14 -10.14 -5.40
C ILE A 123 9.82 -9.23 -6.58
N ALA A 124 10.55 -8.13 -6.70
CA ALA A 124 10.49 -7.22 -7.83
C ALA A 124 11.70 -7.42 -8.75
N TYR A 125 11.51 -7.31 -10.06
CA TYR A 125 12.57 -7.42 -11.05
C TYR A 125 12.77 -6.10 -11.77
N VAL A 126 14.03 -5.74 -12.00
CA VAL A 126 14.42 -4.56 -12.78
C VAL A 126 15.55 -4.90 -13.73
N GLU A 127 15.55 -4.28 -14.90
CA GLU A 127 16.68 -4.33 -15.86
C GLU A 127 17.70 -3.23 -15.60
N ARG A 128 17.18 -2.04 -15.28
CA ARG A 128 17.99 -0.84 -15.11
C ARG A 128 18.75 -0.91 -13.78
N SER A 129 20.08 -0.78 -13.85
CA SER A 129 20.98 -1.06 -12.73
C SER A 129 21.83 0.13 -12.29
N ASP A 130 21.66 1.32 -12.89
CA ASP A 130 22.31 2.53 -12.39
C ASP A 130 21.75 2.94 -11.02
N GLU A 131 22.66 3.38 -10.16
CA GLU A 131 22.36 3.72 -8.77
C GLU A 131 21.23 4.76 -8.66
N ARG A 132 21.16 5.72 -9.59
CA ARG A 132 20.15 6.77 -9.58
C ARG A 132 18.73 6.20 -9.67
N PHE A 133 18.52 5.13 -10.43
CA PHE A 133 17.24 4.43 -10.50
C PHE A 133 17.05 3.49 -9.31
N LEU A 134 18.08 2.75 -8.90
CA LEU A 134 18.00 1.85 -7.75
C LEU A 134 17.65 2.58 -6.45
N GLU A 135 18.15 3.81 -6.27
CA GLU A 135 17.77 4.69 -5.16
C GLU A 135 16.26 4.98 -5.11
N GLN A 136 15.58 5.05 -6.26
CA GLN A 136 14.14 5.31 -6.33
C GLN A 136 13.31 4.09 -5.96
N ILE A 137 13.80 2.88 -6.25
CA ILE A 137 13.04 1.63 -6.00
C ILE A 137 13.23 1.12 -4.57
N ARG A 138 14.40 1.34 -3.95
CA ARG A 138 14.75 0.83 -2.60
C ARG A 138 13.69 1.10 -1.52
N PRO A 139 13.04 2.28 -1.44
CA PRO A 139 12.02 2.54 -0.41
C PRO A 139 10.76 1.69 -0.56
N TYR A 140 10.47 1.17 -1.76
CA TYR A 140 9.22 0.50 -2.08
C TYR A 140 9.40 -1.02 -2.32
N TYR A 141 10.59 -1.44 -2.76
CA TYR A 141 10.90 -2.81 -3.18
C TYR A 141 12.16 -3.34 -2.46
N PHE A 142 12.00 -3.76 -1.21
CA PHE A 142 13.08 -4.34 -0.40
C PHE A 142 13.65 -5.61 -1.04
N ALA A 143 12.78 -6.52 -1.46
CA ALA A 143 13.18 -7.71 -2.20
C ALA A 143 13.15 -7.38 -3.69
N ASN A 144 14.32 -7.11 -4.27
CA ASN A 144 14.45 -6.87 -5.70
C ASN A 144 15.65 -7.61 -6.30
N SER A 145 15.57 -7.88 -7.60
CA SER A 145 16.66 -8.44 -8.39
C SER A 145 16.88 -7.63 -9.65
N VAL A 146 18.12 -7.26 -9.91
CA VAL A 146 18.55 -6.80 -11.24
C VAL A 146 18.67 -8.03 -12.13
N VAL A 147 18.10 -7.98 -13.34
CA VAL A 147 18.11 -9.06 -14.32
C VAL A 147 18.58 -8.55 -15.69
N ASP A 148 19.03 -9.47 -16.54
CA ASP A 148 19.51 -9.12 -17.88
C ASP A 148 18.36 -8.76 -18.84
N ASP A 149 17.22 -9.44 -18.70
CA ASP A 149 16.03 -9.23 -19.55
C ASP A 149 14.73 -9.50 -18.78
N LEU A 150 13.90 -8.47 -18.62
CA LEU A 150 12.57 -8.51 -18.04
C LEU A 150 11.59 -9.32 -18.90
N ASP A 151 11.81 -9.44 -20.23
CA ASP A 151 10.96 -10.29 -21.08
C ASP A 151 11.17 -11.79 -20.81
N ALA A 152 12.30 -12.16 -20.20
CA ALA A 152 12.63 -13.52 -19.81
C ALA A 152 12.05 -13.95 -18.46
N ILE A 153 11.42 -13.02 -17.71
CA ILE A 153 10.78 -13.34 -16.44
C ILE A 153 9.54 -14.19 -16.66
N ASP A 154 9.59 -15.42 -16.17
CA ASP A 154 8.48 -16.38 -16.13
C ASP A 154 8.01 -16.53 -14.67
N ALA A 155 7.19 -15.57 -14.21
CA ALA A 155 6.64 -15.53 -12.87
C ALA A 155 5.21 -14.95 -12.89
N GLU A 156 4.43 -15.25 -11.84
CA GLU A 156 3.18 -14.53 -11.60
C GLU A 156 3.49 -13.06 -11.34
N LEU A 157 2.87 -12.17 -12.10
CA LEU A 157 3.00 -10.73 -11.93
C LEU A 157 1.73 -10.19 -11.28
N VAL A 158 1.86 -9.19 -10.42
CA VAL A 158 0.73 -8.50 -9.77
C VAL A 158 0.67 -7.03 -10.15
N LYS A 159 1.79 -6.47 -10.61
CA LYS A 159 1.92 -5.05 -10.96
C LYS A 159 3.10 -4.81 -11.91
N VAL A 160 2.99 -3.80 -12.76
CA VAL A 160 4.13 -3.16 -13.42
C VAL A 160 4.21 -1.71 -12.97
N ALA A 161 5.34 -1.30 -12.40
CA ALA A 161 5.58 0.11 -12.08
C ALA A 161 6.55 0.72 -13.09
N VAL A 162 6.34 1.99 -13.44
CA VAL A 162 7.25 2.75 -14.31
C VAL A 162 7.63 4.05 -13.61
N TYR A 163 8.92 4.32 -13.54
CA TYR A 163 9.48 5.57 -13.05
C TYR A 163 10.04 6.39 -14.20
N ASP A 164 9.60 7.63 -14.37
CA ASP A 164 10.16 8.58 -15.35
C ASP A 164 10.84 9.74 -14.63
N PHE A 165 12.15 9.92 -14.87
CA PHE A 165 12.93 11.01 -14.27
C PHE A 165 12.45 12.39 -14.71
N ALA A 166 11.83 12.51 -15.89
CA ALA A 166 11.28 13.76 -16.39
C ALA A 166 9.86 14.06 -15.83
N GLY A 167 9.26 13.11 -15.12
CA GLY A 167 7.87 13.18 -14.67
C GLY A 167 6.94 12.37 -15.56
N ILE A 168 5.90 11.80 -14.96
CA ILE A 168 5.08 10.78 -15.61
C ILE A 168 3.93 11.38 -16.45
N GLU A 169 3.44 12.55 -16.07
CA GLU A 169 2.14 13.07 -16.51
C GLU A 169 2.10 13.48 -17.99
N GLU A 170 3.16 14.07 -18.53
CA GLU A 170 3.12 14.69 -19.86
C GLU A 170 3.26 13.68 -21.00
N ARG A 171 4.06 12.62 -20.81
CA ARG A 171 4.40 11.68 -21.89
C ARG A 171 4.10 10.23 -21.52
N THR A 172 4.64 9.77 -20.40
CA THR A 172 4.71 8.34 -20.11
C THR A 172 3.35 7.79 -19.67
N ALA A 173 2.64 8.45 -18.77
CA ALA A 173 1.28 8.05 -18.36
C ALA A 173 0.27 8.10 -19.52
N PRO A 174 0.18 9.17 -20.35
CA PRO A 174 -0.69 9.17 -21.53
C PRO A 174 -0.36 8.06 -22.52
N SER A 175 0.93 7.79 -22.74
CA SER A 175 1.36 6.73 -23.66
C SER A 175 0.96 5.34 -23.18
N ILE A 176 1.22 5.02 -21.91
CA ILE A 176 0.82 3.74 -21.32
C ILE A 176 -0.71 3.62 -21.25
N SER A 177 -1.42 4.68 -20.88
CA SER A 177 -2.88 4.72 -20.83
C SER A 177 -3.56 4.54 -22.20
N ALA A 178 -2.87 4.86 -23.30
CA ALA A 178 -3.37 4.65 -24.65
C ALA A 178 -3.28 3.18 -25.12
N LEU A 179 -2.63 2.30 -24.35
CA LEU A 179 -2.60 0.87 -24.66
C LEU A 179 -3.99 0.25 -24.50
N THR A 180 -4.35 -0.66 -25.39
CA THR A 180 -5.55 -1.47 -25.25
C THR A 180 -5.25 -2.66 -24.35
N ILE A 181 -5.31 -2.45 -23.04
CA ILE A 181 -5.03 -3.45 -22.00
C ILE A 181 -6.21 -3.57 -21.03
N ASP A 182 -6.37 -4.77 -20.45
CA ASP A 182 -7.35 -5.01 -19.40
C ASP A 182 -6.77 -4.78 -18.01
N ALA A 183 -6.33 -3.54 -17.78
CA ALA A 183 -5.71 -3.10 -16.54
C ALA A 183 -6.06 -1.64 -16.25
N GLU A 184 -5.76 -1.22 -15.02
CA GLU A 184 -5.85 0.15 -14.57
C GLU A 184 -4.44 0.77 -14.52
N VAL A 185 -4.33 2.01 -14.97
CA VAL A 185 -3.10 2.81 -14.92
C VAL A 185 -3.30 3.90 -13.88
N VAL A 186 -2.48 3.89 -12.83
CA VAL A 186 -2.61 4.79 -11.69
C VAL A 186 -1.33 5.62 -11.56
N VAL A 187 -1.46 6.94 -11.69
CA VAL A 187 -0.34 7.87 -11.40
C VAL A 187 -0.16 8.00 -9.89
N SER A 188 1.06 7.78 -9.42
CA SER A 188 1.42 7.74 -8.00
C SER A 188 2.51 8.79 -7.69
N GLY A 189 2.10 10.04 -7.54
CA GLY A 189 3.04 11.17 -7.42
C GLY A 189 3.64 11.58 -8.77
N GLN A 190 4.67 12.42 -8.73
CA GLN A 190 5.17 13.10 -9.94
C GLN A 190 5.87 12.17 -10.95
N HIS A 191 6.49 11.09 -10.48
CA HIS A 191 7.40 10.28 -11.29
C HIS A 191 6.96 8.84 -11.51
N TRP A 192 5.98 8.34 -10.76
CA TRP A 192 5.56 6.94 -10.83
C TRP A 192 4.20 6.80 -11.49
N LEU A 193 4.05 5.75 -12.30
CA LEU A 193 2.77 5.11 -12.55
C LEU A 193 2.85 3.63 -12.18
N ASP A 194 1.71 3.09 -11.78
CA ASP A 194 1.50 1.67 -11.57
C ASP A 194 0.44 1.16 -12.56
N VAL A 195 0.68 -0.03 -13.12
CA VAL A 195 -0.28 -0.78 -13.92
C VAL A 195 -0.63 -2.05 -13.19
N MET A 196 -1.91 -2.22 -12.86
CA MET A 196 -2.42 -3.35 -12.09
C MET A 196 -3.77 -3.82 -12.63
N THR A 197 -4.17 -5.03 -12.27
CA THR A 197 -5.46 -5.59 -12.71
C THR A 197 -6.61 -4.70 -12.29
N ARG A 198 -7.61 -4.52 -13.16
CA ARG A 198 -8.79 -3.70 -12.84
C ARG A 198 -9.49 -4.24 -11.59
N GLY A 199 -9.91 -3.33 -10.71
CA GLY A 199 -10.59 -3.70 -9.47
C GLY A 199 -9.66 -4.30 -8.41
N VAL A 200 -8.34 -4.18 -8.58
CA VAL A 200 -7.41 -4.22 -7.45
C VAL A 200 -7.68 -2.98 -6.62
N ASP A 201 -8.19 -3.19 -5.41
CA ASP A 201 -8.33 -2.13 -4.42
C ASP A 201 -8.05 -2.68 -3.01
N LYS A 202 -7.69 -1.77 -2.09
CA LYS A 202 -7.46 -2.12 -0.69
C LYS A 202 -8.73 -2.64 -0.02
N ALA A 203 -9.92 -2.24 -0.49
CA ALA A 203 -11.19 -2.61 0.13
C ALA A 203 -11.44 -4.12 0.06
N GLU A 204 -11.26 -4.74 -1.11
CA GLU A 204 -11.47 -6.17 -1.25
C GLU A 204 -10.41 -6.98 -0.49
N ALA A 205 -9.18 -6.48 -0.43
CA ALA A 205 -8.14 -7.08 0.41
C ALA A 205 -8.51 -7.04 1.90
N VAL A 206 -9.01 -5.90 2.42
CA VAL A 206 -9.49 -5.80 3.80
C VAL A 206 -10.65 -6.76 4.07
N ARG A 207 -11.63 -6.82 3.17
CA ARG A 207 -12.75 -7.78 3.31
C ARG A 207 -12.27 -9.23 3.29
N ALA A 208 -11.26 -9.56 2.49
CA ALA A 208 -10.67 -10.88 2.48
C ALA A 208 -9.99 -11.22 3.83
N VAL A 209 -9.26 -10.26 4.42
CA VAL A 209 -8.67 -10.41 5.76
C VAL A 209 -9.75 -10.59 6.82
N GLN A 210 -10.77 -9.74 6.83
CA GLN A 210 -11.93 -9.84 7.73
C GLN A 210 -12.60 -11.22 7.66
N ARG A 211 -12.93 -11.70 6.45
CA ARG A 211 -13.55 -13.03 6.24
C ARG A 211 -12.65 -14.16 6.74
N ARG A 212 -11.34 -14.11 6.44
CA ARG A 212 -10.38 -15.14 6.86
C ARG A 212 -10.27 -15.23 8.39
N LEU A 213 -10.34 -14.10 9.08
CA LEU A 213 -10.21 -14.03 10.53
C LEU A 213 -11.53 -14.14 11.28
N GLY A 214 -12.67 -14.13 10.58
CA GLY A 214 -13.99 -14.07 11.21
C GLY A 214 -14.18 -12.77 12.02
N ILE A 215 -13.69 -11.65 11.50
CA ILE A 215 -13.79 -10.32 12.12
C ILE A 215 -14.80 -9.49 11.34
N ARG A 216 -15.72 -8.82 12.06
CA ARG A 216 -16.79 -8.01 11.45
C ARG A 216 -16.33 -6.56 11.19
N PRO A 217 -17.00 -5.82 10.29
CA PRO A 217 -16.79 -4.38 10.12
C PRO A 217 -16.90 -3.58 11.43
N ALA A 218 -17.80 -3.99 12.33
CA ALA A 218 -17.99 -3.38 13.66
C ALA A 218 -16.80 -3.55 14.62
N GLU A 219 -15.91 -4.51 14.35
CA GLU A 219 -14.73 -4.85 15.15
C GLU A 219 -13.43 -4.39 14.47
N THR A 220 -13.57 -3.63 13.37
CA THR A 220 -12.46 -3.20 12.51
C THR A 220 -12.32 -1.68 12.57
N MET A 221 -11.09 -1.20 12.74
CA MET A 221 -10.71 0.18 12.48
C MET A 221 -9.94 0.28 11.16
N VAL A 222 -10.25 1.28 10.34
CA VAL A 222 -9.50 1.57 9.10
C VAL A 222 -9.07 3.03 9.07
N PHE A 223 -7.85 3.29 8.60
CA PHE A 223 -7.28 4.63 8.50
C PHE A 223 -6.74 4.88 7.09
N GLY A 224 -7.00 6.05 6.53
CA GLY A 224 -6.46 6.47 5.23
C GLY A 224 -6.43 7.98 5.06
N ASP A 225 -5.76 8.43 4.00
CA ASP A 225 -5.58 9.86 3.70
C ASP A 225 -5.82 10.23 2.24
N TYR A 226 -5.72 9.28 1.30
CA TYR A 226 -5.80 9.58 -0.14
C TYR A 226 -6.79 8.72 -0.92
N LEU A 227 -6.98 9.04 -2.21
CA LEU A 227 -8.08 8.49 -3.03
C LEU A 227 -8.07 6.96 -3.17
N ASN A 228 -6.91 6.31 -3.11
CA ASN A 228 -6.78 4.86 -3.11
C ASN A 228 -7.32 4.20 -1.81
N ASP A 229 -7.54 4.97 -0.74
CA ASP A 229 -8.14 4.50 0.51
C ASP A 229 -9.67 4.64 0.54
N LEU A 230 -10.28 5.34 -0.43
CA LEU A 230 -11.71 5.66 -0.42
C LEU A 230 -12.57 4.41 -0.27
N GLY A 231 -12.27 3.36 -1.03
CA GLY A 231 -12.97 2.08 -0.91
C GLY A 231 -12.77 1.40 0.45
N MET A 232 -11.56 1.51 1.02
CA MET A 232 -11.19 0.90 2.30
C MET A 232 -12.01 1.48 3.45
N LEU A 233 -12.30 2.79 3.43
CA LEU A 233 -13.14 3.44 4.44
C LEU A 233 -14.55 2.83 4.55
N GLY A 234 -15.08 2.26 3.46
CA GLY A 234 -16.38 1.60 3.43
C GLY A 234 -16.38 0.15 3.94
N THR A 235 -15.24 -0.39 4.37
CA THR A 235 -15.11 -1.79 4.82
C THR A 235 -15.29 -1.97 6.33
N ALA A 236 -15.39 -0.89 7.08
CA ALA A 236 -15.46 -0.89 8.53
C ALA A 236 -16.44 0.15 9.07
N ASP A 237 -16.98 -0.11 10.26
CA ASP A 237 -17.85 0.84 10.96
C ASP A 237 -17.03 1.93 11.70
N TRP A 238 -15.73 1.71 11.85
CA TRP A 238 -14.79 2.64 12.48
C TRP A 238 -13.74 3.08 11.45
N SER A 239 -14.18 3.91 10.50
CA SER A 239 -13.31 4.48 9.47
C SER A 239 -12.89 5.90 9.83
N TYR A 240 -11.59 6.15 9.71
CA TYR A 240 -10.96 7.40 10.10
C TYR A 240 -10.18 7.98 8.92
N ALA A 241 -10.45 9.24 8.59
CA ALA A 241 -9.53 10.05 7.82
C ALA A 241 -8.57 10.74 8.79
N VAL A 242 -7.27 10.74 8.51
CA VAL A 242 -6.33 11.60 9.27
C VAL A 242 -6.56 13.07 8.90
N ALA A 243 -6.30 14.01 9.81
CA ALA A 243 -6.66 15.42 9.61
C ALA A 243 -6.00 16.10 8.40
N ASN A 244 -4.87 15.57 7.91
CA ASN A 244 -4.16 16.02 6.71
C ASN A 244 -4.65 15.33 5.42
N ALA A 245 -5.69 14.49 5.49
CA ALA A 245 -6.22 13.75 4.36
C ALA A 245 -6.82 14.65 3.28
N HIS A 246 -6.87 14.11 2.06
CA HIS A 246 -7.59 14.71 0.94
C HIS A 246 -9.07 14.95 1.30
N GLN A 247 -9.67 16.04 0.81
CA GLN A 247 -11.04 16.43 1.18
C GLN A 247 -12.07 15.31 0.95
N THR A 248 -11.99 14.61 -0.19
CA THR A 248 -12.86 13.46 -0.49
C THR A 248 -12.79 12.36 0.56
N ILE A 249 -11.63 12.16 1.21
CA ILE A 249 -11.40 11.15 2.25
C ILE A 249 -11.97 11.64 3.58
N LEU A 250 -11.76 12.91 3.92
CA LEU A 250 -12.39 13.55 5.10
C LEU A 250 -13.93 13.47 5.02
N ASP A 251 -14.50 13.69 3.84
CA ASP A 251 -15.96 13.64 3.62
C ASP A 251 -16.51 12.21 3.65
N ALA A 252 -15.71 11.21 3.28
CA ALA A 252 -16.12 9.81 3.20
C ALA A 252 -15.95 9.04 4.51
N ALA A 253 -14.98 9.41 5.34
CA ALA A 253 -14.73 8.75 6.62
C ALA A 253 -15.82 9.06 7.64
N ARG A 254 -16.09 8.12 8.55
CA ARG A 254 -17.07 8.32 9.63
C ARG A 254 -16.55 9.26 10.71
N PHE A 255 -15.23 9.27 10.90
CA PHE A 255 -14.55 10.04 11.93
C PHE A 255 -13.27 10.66 11.37
N VAL A 256 -12.77 11.68 12.06
CA VAL A 256 -11.49 12.31 11.76
C VAL A 256 -10.53 12.05 12.90
N ALA A 257 -9.39 11.44 12.61
CA ALA A 257 -8.27 11.28 13.53
C ALA A 257 -7.33 12.50 13.44
N PRO A 258 -6.42 12.72 14.41
CA PRO A 258 -5.35 13.70 14.25
C PRO A 258 -4.51 13.44 12.99
N SER A 259 -3.70 14.41 12.57
CA SER A 259 -2.83 14.21 11.41
C SER A 259 -1.77 13.13 11.66
N ASN A 260 -1.15 12.68 10.59
CA ASN A 260 0.03 11.82 10.64
C ASN A 260 1.15 12.42 11.52
N SER A 261 1.45 13.72 11.37
CA SER A 261 2.48 14.41 12.17
C SER A 261 2.13 14.53 13.67
N ASP A 262 0.85 14.37 14.02
CA ASP A 262 0.35 14.34 15.40
C ASP A 262 0.16 12.90 15.94
N ASN A 263 0.75 11.89 15.29
CA ASN A 263 0.61 10.47 15.61
C ASN A 263 -0.87 10.01 15.65
N GLY A 264 -1.70 10.50 14.73
CA GLY A 264 -3.15 10.33 14.75
C GLY A 264 -3.62 8.88 14.83
N VAL A 265 -3.03 7.97 14.03
CA VAL A 265 -3.35 6.55 14.07
C VAL A 265 -3.05 5.95 15.45
N VAL A 266 -1.81 6.15 15.94
CA VAL A 266 -1.36 5.59 17.23
C VAL A 266 -2.24 6.08 18.38
N ARG A 267 -2.57 7.37 18.40
CA ARG A 267 -3.37 7.99 19.47
C ARG A 267 -4.81 7.49 19.46
N THR A 268 -5.42 7.38 18.27
CA THR A 268 -6.78 6.88 18.13
C THR A 268 -6.88 5.40 18.51
N VAL A 269 -5.93 4.56 18.08
CA VAL A 269 -5.92 3.14 18.46
C VAL A 269 -5.67 2.98 19.96
N ARG A 270 -4.74 3.73 20.57
CA ARG A 270 -4.49 3.67 22.01
C ARG A 270 -5.73 4.00 22.83
N ALA A 271 -6.48 5.03 22.42
CA ALA A 271 -7.73 5.38 23.09
C ALA A 271 -8.79 4.27 23.01
N ALA A 272 -8.85 3.53 21.90
CA ALA A 272 -9.70 2.35 21.79
C ALA A 272 -9.32 1.27 22.80
N LEU A 273 -8.02 1.08 23.08
CA LEU A 273 -7.58 0.10 24.08
C LEU A 273 -7.88 0.55 25.50
N ASP A 274 -7.71 1.84 25.79
CA ASP A 274 -7.96 2.42 27.11
C ASP A 274 -9.45 2.41 27.48
N ALA A 275 -10.34 2.62 26.50
CA ALA A 275 -11.80 2.55 26.70
C ALA A 275 -12.30 1.13 27.04
N ASN A 276 -11.50 0.10 26.73
CA ASN A 276 -11.83 -1.32 26.90
C ASN A 276 -11.01 -1.99 28.00
N SER A 277 -10.32 -1.20 28.84
CA SER A 277 -9.51 -1.68 29.96
C SER A 277 -10.24 -1.61 31.29
#